data_AF-A0A7S3J7Z5-F1
#
_entry.id   AF-A0A7S3J7Z5-F1
#
_cell.length_a   1.000
_cell.length_b   1.000
_cell.length_c   1.000
_cell.angle_alpha   90.00
_cell.angle_beta   90.00
_cell.angle_gamma   90.00
#
_symmetry.space_group_name_H-M   'P 1'
#
loop_
_entity.id
_entity.type
_entity.pdbx_description
1 polymer ?
#
loop_
_entity_poly.entity_id
_entity_poly.type
_entity_poly.pdbx_seq_one_letter_code
_entity_poly.pdbx_strand_id
1 'polypeptide(L)'
;MRYFFEQATKVLTGSDKQQKHAFCKDFSSNEFLGDGLIDEKVWIVNSYFPYYKQDRRVPMHKCVLLVRDPIDCLFACYNHFNSPLESSRKPRLSEILREKEDLDEFLLSEIENWVKFNDFWMSPDREVPVYVVKYEDLLKNSRSVLKTLLCFLLNC
;
A
#
# COMPACT_ATOMS: atom_id res chain seq x y z
N MET A 1 -3.92 -8.94 3.98
CA MET A 1 -3.71 -8.89 5.45
C MET A 1 -4.95 -8.39 6.19
N ARG A 2 -5.44 -7.18 5.89
CA ARG A 2 -6.67 -6.62 6.49
C ARG A 2 -7.84 -7.60 6.51
N TYR A 3 -8.14 -8.25 5.38
CA TYR A 3 -9.25 -9.22 5.28
C TYR A 3 -9.15 -10.33 6.33
N PHE A 4 -8.01 -11.03 6.38
CA PHE A 4 -7.80 -12.12 7.32
C PHE A 4 -7.83 -11.65 8.77
N PHE A 5 -7.33 -10.44 9.04
CA PHE A 5 -7.39 -9.85 10.37
C PHE A 5 -8.84 -9.61 10.80
N GLU A 6 -9.64 -8.91 10.00
CA GLU A 6 -11.05 -8.66 10.31
C GLU A 6 -11.85 -9.97 10.45
N GLN A 7 -11.60 -10.95 9.58
CA GLN A 7 -12.28 -12.24 9.66
C GLN A 7 -11.97 -13.00 10.94
N ALA A 8 -10.71 -12.97 11.38
CA ALA A 8 -10.26 -13.68 12.57
C ALA A 8 -10.60 -12.96 13.89
N THR A 9 -10.48 -11.62 13.94
CA THR A 9 -10.62 -10.85 15.18
C THR A 9 -11.96 -10.16 15.32
N LYS A 10 -12.73 -10.01 14.23
CA LYS A 10 -13.92 -9.16 14.13
C LYS A 10 -13.68 -7.69 14.46
N VAL A 11 -12.41 -7.25 14.51
CA VAL A 11 -12.02 -5.86 14.69
C VAL A 11 -11.93 -5.18 13.32
N LEU A 12 -12.51 -3.99 13.22
CA LEU A 12 -12.56 -3.21 11.99
C LEU A 12 -11.18 -2.65 11.60
N THR A 13 -10.88 -2.65 10.30
CA THR A 13 -9.68 -2.02 9.73
C THR A 13 -10.07 -0.93 8.72
N GLY A 14 -9.28 0.13 8.67
CA GLY A 14 -9.51 1.31 7.86
C GLY A 14 -8.60 1.47 6.65
N SER A 15 -8.93 2.44 5.80
CA SER A 15 -8.04 2.92 4.74
C SER A 15 -8.22 4.39 4.45
N ASP A 16 -7.15 5.04 3.99
CA ASP A 16 -7.14 6.44 3.56
C ASP A 16 -7.70 6.67 2.14
N LYS A 17 -8.13 5.61 1.46
CA LYS A 17 -8.77 5.69 0.15
C LYS A 17 -10.08 6.46 0.28
N GLN A 18 -10.09 7.72 -0.14
CA GLN A 18 -11.33 8.45 -0.25
C GLN A 18 -12.18 7.87 -1.37
N GLN A 19 -13.45 7.58 -1.08
CA GLN A 19 -14.47 7.22 -2.08
C GLN A 19 -14.70 8.31 -3.16
N LYS A 20 -13.98 9.44 -3.10
CA LYS A 20 -14.12 10.59 -4.01
C LYS A 20 -13.42 10.44 -5.36
N HIS A 21 -12.46 9.52 -5.51
CA HIS A 21 -11.95 9.21 -6.85
C HIS A 21 -13.00 8.38 -7.57
N ALA A 22 -13.48 8.83 -8.74
CA ALA A 22 -14.52 8.17 -9.53
C ALA A 22 -14.23 6.68 -9.82
N PHE A 23 -12.95 6.28 -9.74
CA PHE A 23 -12.45 4.90 -9.84
C PHE A 23 -12.65 4.01 -8.61
N CYS A 24 -12.94 4.58 -7.43
CA CYS A 24 -13.31 3.80 -6.24
C CYS A 24 -14.73 3.22 -6.32
N LYS A 25 -15.50 3.56 -7.37
CA LYS A 25 -16.82 2.95 -7.61
C LYS A 25 -16.73 1.47 -7.97
N ASP A 26 -15.63 0.97 -8.52
CA ASP A 26 -15.53 -0.47 -8.86
C ASP A 26 -14.93 -1.31 -7.71
N PHE A 27 -14.40 -0.65 -6.67
CA PHE A 27 -14.18 -1.23 -5.35
C PHE A 27 -15.41 -1.01 -4.43
N SER A 28 -16.59 -0.72 -5.00
CA SER A 28 -17.87 -0.85 -4.29
C SER A 28 -18.29 -2.33 -4.15
N SER A 29 -17.35 -3.22 -3.86
CA SER A 29 -17.67 -4.51 -3.25
C SER A 29 -17.52 -4.32 -1.74
N ASN A 30 -18.54 -4.71 -0.99
CA ASN A 30 -18.66 -4.64 0.46
C ASN A 30 -17.60 -5.47 1.23
N GLU A 31 -16.32 -5.47 0.84
CA GLU A 31 -15.30 -6.35 1.40
C GLU A 31 -14.71 -5.82 2.72
N PHE A 32 -14.72 -4.49 2.93
CA PHE A 32 -14.21 -3.86 4.14
C PHE A 32 -15.13 -2.75 4.62
N LEU A 33 -15.76 -2.97 5.78
CA LEU A 33 -16.70 -2.02 6.38
C LEU A 33 -16.03 -0.71 6.84
N GLY A 34 -14.71 -0.70 7.00
CA GLY A 34 -13.95 0.44 7.54
C GLY A 34 -13.27 1.31 6.49
N ASP A 35 -13.46 1.08 5.20
CA ASP A 35 -12.84 1.93 4.18
C ASP A 35 -13.30 3.39 4.29
N GLY A 36 -12.35 4.33 4.23
CA GLY A 36 -12.57 5.75 4.52
C GLY A 36 -12.52 6.11 6.01
N LEU A 37 -12.47 5.13 6.92
CA LEU A 37 -12.19 5.38 8.34
C LEU A 37 -10.68 5.37 8.58
N ILE A 38 -10.21 6.43 9.22
CA ILE A 38 -8.80 6.63 9.59
C ILE A 38 -8.67 7.17 11.02
N ASP A 39 -9.73 7.05 11.81
CA ASP A 39 -9.79 7.50 13.20
C ASP A 39 -9.56 6.34 14.18
N GLU A 40 -9.67 6.62 15.49
CA GLU A 40 -9.42 5.65 16.56
C GLU A 40 -10.44 4.48 16.60
N LYS A 41 -11.46 4.48 15.73
CA LYS A 41 -12.44 3.39 15.65
C LYS A 41 -11.89 2.14 14.96
N VAL A 42 -10.75 2.25 14.27
CA VAL A 42 -10.09 1.15 13.55
C VAL A 42 -8.70 0.88 14.13
N TRP A 43 -8.31 -0.39 14.16
CA TRP A 43 -7.00 -0.78 14.71
C TRP A 43 -5.86 -0.66 13.71
N ILE A 44 -6.14 -0.94 12.44
CA ILE A 44 -5.16 -0.94 11.36
C ILE A 44 -5.68 -0.06 10.25
N VAL A 45 -4.88 0.90 9.80
CA VAL A 45 -5.18 1.75 8.65
C VAL A 45 -4.20 1.42 7.54
N ASN A 46 -4.69 1.01 6.37
CA ASN A 46 -3.86 0.97 5.16
C ASN A 46 -3.79 2.37 4.55
N SER A 47 -2.58 2.85 4.28
CA SER A 47 -2.36 4.20 3.77
C SER A 47 -1.24 4.24 2.75
N TYR A 48 -1.40 5.14 1.77
CA TYR A 48 -0.37 5.51 0.80
C TYR A 48 0.27 6.86 1.13
N PHE A 49 -0.09 7.50 2.24
CA PHE A 49 0.53 8.76 2.66
C PHE A 49 2.05 8.62 2.77
N PRO A 50 2.87 9.57 2.27
CA PRO A 50 2.49 10.88 1.73
C PRO A 50 2.28 10.92 0.21
N TYR A 51 2.28 9.77 -0.48
CA TYR A 51 2.09 9.69 -1.94
C TYR A 51 0.76 10.34 -2.34
N TYR A 52 -0.32 10.04 -1.60
CA TYR A 52 -1.57 10.80 -1.67
C TYR A 52 -1.67 11.77 -0.50
N LYS A 53 -2.11 13.00 -0.80
CA LYS A 53 -2.42 13.98 0.24
C LYS A 53 -3.54 13.44 1.13
N GLN A 54 -3.32 13.53 2.43
CA GLN A 54 -4.32 13.15 3.41
C GLN A 54 -4.95 14.41 4.02
N ASP A 55 -6.28 14.44 4.07
CA ASP A 55 -7.03 15.58 4.62
C ASP A 55 -6.98 15.66 6.15
N ARG A 56 -6.57 14.58 6.84
CA ARG A 56 -6.60 14.47 8.30
C ARG A 56 -5.39 13.71 8.82
N ARG A 57 -4.90 14.10 9.98
CA ARG A 57 -3.85 13.38 10.71
C ARG A 57 -4.41 12.07 11.26
N VAL A 58 -3.74 10.96 11.00
CA VAL A 58 -4.07 9.65 11.59
C VAL A 58 -3.34 9.50 12.92
N PRO A 59 -4.05 9.30 14.04
CA PRO A 59 -3.40 8.90 15.29
C PRO A 59 -2.81 7.50 15.08
N MET A 60 -1.48 7.37 15.12
CA MET A 60 -0.77 6.10 14.90
C MET A 60 0.25 5.85 15.99
N HIS A 61 0.28 4.61 16.49
CA HIS A 61 1.22 4.18 17.53
C HIS A 61 2.38 3.35 16.97
N LYS A 62 2.16 2.71 15.82
CA LYS A 62 3.13 1.87 15.12
C LYS A 62 2.88 1.97 13.63
N CYS A 63 3.95 1.83 12.84
CA CYS A 63 3.88 1.75 11.40
C CYS A 63 4.45 0.41 10.93
N VAL A 64 3.78 -0.23 9.97
CA VAL A 64 4.34 -1.33 9.20
C VAL A 64 4.58 -0.82 7.79
N LEU A 65 5.85 -0.68 7.40
CA LEU A 65 6.24 -0.21 6.08
C LEU A 65 6.49 -1.41 5.18
N LEU A 66 5.62 -1.62 4.20
CA LEU A 66 5.81 -2.64 3.17
C LEU A 66 6.66 -2.08 2.04
N VAL A 67 7.86 -2.61 1.87
CA VAL A 67 8.80 -2.26 0.79
C VAL A 67 8.81 -3.40 -0.21
N ARG A 68 8.90 -3.07 -1.49
CA ARG A 68 9.03 -4.01 -2.60
C ARG A 68 10.10 -3.50 -3.55
N ASP A 69 10.66 -4.39 -4.34
CA ASP A 69 11.53 -4.01 -5.46
C ASP A 69 10.91 -2.84 -6.28
N PRO A 70 11.68 -1.76 -6.52
CA PRO A 70 11.14 -0.56 -7.16
C PRO A 70 10.71 -0.79 -8.60
N ILE A 71 11.39 -1.66 -9.37
CA ILE A 71 11.01 -1.95 -10.77
C ILE A 71 9.64 -2.64 -10.78
N ASP A 72 9.46 -3.59 -9.88
CA ASP A 72 8.19 -4.28 -9.66
C ASP A 72 7.06 -3.33 -9.24
N CYS A 73 7.36 -2.35 -8.38
CA CYS A 73 6.43 -1.29 -7.99
C CYS A 73 6.01 -0.43 -9.18
N LEU A 74 6.97 0.07 -9.96
CA LEU A 74 6.71 0.91 -11.13
C LEU A 74 5.81 0.21 -12.15
N PHE A 75 6.11 -1.06 -12.41
CA PHE A 75 5.32 -1.88 -13.32
C PHE A 75 3.92 -2.16 -12.78
N ALA A 76 3.78 -2.36 -11.46
CA ALA A 76 2.47 -2.49 -10.83
C ALA A 76 1.66 -1.18 -10.93
N CYS A 77 2.29 -0.03 -10.70
CA CYS A 77 1.69 1.30 -10.85
C CYS A 77 1.25 1.55 -12.30
N TYR A 78 2.14 1.32 -13.27
CA TYR A 78 1.81 1.48 -14.68
C TYR A 78 0.59 0.65 -15.07
N ASN A 79 0.57 -0.63 -14.69
CA ASN A 79 -0.56 -1.50 -14.96
C ASN A 79 -1.84 -1.05 -14.24
N HIS A 80 -1.72 -0.46 -13.06
CA HIS A 80 -2.86 0.06 -12.31
C HIS A 80 -3.51 1.28 -13.01
N PHE A 81 -2.71 2.18 -13.57
CA PHE A 81 -3.20 3.40 -14.23
C PHE A 81 -3.61 3.19 -15.70
N ASN A 82 -2.95 2.27 -16.41
CA ASN A 82 -3.09 2.13 -17.86
C ASN A 82 -3.82 0.87 -18.32
N SER A 83 -4.08 -0.11 -17.44
CA SER A 83 -4.86 -1.29 -17.85
C SER A 83 -6.36 -0.97 -17.77
N PRO A 84 -7.14 -1.21 -18.84
CA PRO A 84 -8.59 -1.21 -18.76
C PRO A 84 -9.03 -2.21 -17.69
N LEU A 85 -10.01 -1.85 -16.84
CA LEU A 85 -10.50 -2.71 -15.77
C LEU A 85 -10.92 -4.12 -16.25
N GLU A 86 -11.30 -4.27 -17.52
CA GLU A 86 -11.76 -5.51 -18.13
C GLU A 86 -10.64 -6.36 -18.78
N SER A 87 -9.39 -5.89 -18.83
CA SER A 87 -8.32 -6.64 -19.50
C SER A 87 -7.80 -7.75 -18.58
N SER A 88 -8.15 -9.00 -18.90
CA SER A 88 -7.66 -10.22 -18.23
C SER A 88 -6.14 -10.42 -18.32
N ARG A 89 -5.48 -9.74 -19.27
CA ARG A 89 -4.02 -9.76 -19.45
C ARG A 89 -3.42 -8.41 -19.09
N LYS A 90 -2.54 -8.41 -18.10
CA LYS A 90 -1.65 -7.28 -17.82
C LYS A 90 -0.40 -7.41 -18.71
N PRO A 91 -0.02 -6.36 -19.47
CA PRO A 91 1.15 -6.40 -20.33
C PRO A 91 2.41 -6.60 -19.49
N ARG A 92 3.40 -7.36 -19.99
CA ARG A 92 4.70 -7.57 -19.33
C ARG A 92 5.59 -6.34 -19.48
N LEU A 93 6.60 -6.21 -18.61
CA LEU A 93 7.53 -5.07 -18.63
C LEU A 93 8.18 -4.90 -20.02
N SER A 94 8.58 -6.00 -20.65
CA SER A 94 9.16 -6.02 -22.00
C SER A 94 8.21 -5.54 -23.10
N GLU A 95 6.89 -5.64 -22.89
CA GLU A 95 5.86 -5.19 -23.84
C GLU A 95 5.67 -3.68 -23.68
N ILE A 96 5.58 -3.19 -22.44
CA ILE A 96 5.47 -1.76 -22.12
C ILE A 96 6.67 -0.97 -22.65
N LEU A 97 7.89 -1.47 -22.41
CA LEU A 97 9.14 -0.82 -22.83
C LEU A 97 9.29 -0.68 -24.35
N ARG A 98 8.55 -1.47 -25.15
CA ARG A 98 8.63 -1.44 -26.62
C ARG A 98 7.65 -0.46 -27.26
N GLU A 99 6.57 -0.11 -26.56
CA GLU A 99 5.40 0.51 -27.18
C GLU A 99 5.22 1.99 -26.83
N LYS A 100 6.03 2.55 -25.92
CA LYS A 100 5.75 3.87 -25.34
C LYS A 100 6.98 4.77 -25.29
N GLU A 101 6.92 5.87 -26.05
CA GLU A 101 7.94 6.91 -26.11
C GLU A 101 7.93 7.83 -24.86
N ASP A 102 6.79 7.97 -24.17
CA ASP A 102 6.64 8.82 -22.96
C ASP A 102 6.81 8.06 -21.63
N LEU A 103 7.35 6.84 -21.69
CA LEU A 103 7.49 6.01 -20.50
C LEU A 103 8.51 6.58 -19.51
N ASP A 104 9.55 7.25 -20.00
CA ASP A 104 10.64 7.76 -19.18
C ASP A 104 10.18 8.84 -18.19
N GLU A 105 9.31 9.77 -18.61
CA GLU A 105 8.78 10.82 -17.72
C GLU A 105 7.92 10.21 -16.60
N PHE A 106 7.07 9.24 -16.94
CA PHE A 106 6.28 8.50 -15.96
C PHE A 106 7.19 7.75 -14.96
N LEU A 107 8.19 7.02 -15.46
CA LEU A 107 9.10 6.26 -14.61
C LEU A 107 9.91 7.18 -13.69
N LEU A 108 10.41 8.31 -14.18
CA LEU A 108 11.13 9.30 -13.38
C LEU A 108 10.24 9.86 -12.26
N SER A 109 9.03 10.29 -12.60
CA SER A 109 8.06 10.79 -11.61
C SER A 109 7.75 9.75 -10.55
N GLU A 110 7.49 8.50 -10.95
CA GLU A 110 7.13 7.44 -10.01
C GLU A 110 8.31 6.97 -9.15
N ILE A 111 9.55 6.96 -9.68
CA ILE A 111 10.75 6.71 -8.89
C ILE A 111 10.94 7.80 -7.84
N GLU A 112 10.79 9.07 -8.21
CA GLU A 112 10.88 10.17 -7.25
C GLU A 112 9.83 10.04 -6.14
N ASN A 113 8.59 9.70 -6.50
CA ASN A 113 7.53 9.49 -5.53
C ASN A 113 7.83 8.29 -4.61
N TRP A 114 8.38 7.21 -5.15
CA TRP A 114 8.81 6.05 -4.37
C TRP A 114 9.92 6.42 -3.38
N VAL A 115 10.93 7.19 -3.81
CA VAL A 115 12.02 7.66 -2.94
C VAL A 115 11.46 8.56 -1.83
N LYS A 116 10.69 9.59 -2.19
CA LYS A 116 10.07 10.52 -1.23
C LYS A 116 9.19 9.80 -0.20
N PHE A 117 8.43 8.78 -0.63
CA PHE A 117 7.61 7.97 0.25
C PHE A 117 8.46 7.19 1.28
N ASN A 118 9.49 6.48 0.81
CA ASN A 118 10.34 5.68 1.70
C ASN A 118 11.17 6.57 2.62
N ASP A 119 11.77 7.65 2.13
CA ASP A 119 12.51 8.61 2.94
C ASP A 119 11.64 9.21 4.04
N PHE A 120 10.39 9.55 3.71
CA PHE A 120 9.44 10.05 4.69
C PHE A 120 9.18 9.05 5.83
N TRP A 121 9.00 7.76 5.52
CA TRP A 121 8.75 6.73 6.54
C TRP A 121 10.01 6.26 7.27
N MET A 122 11.19 6.38 6.65
CA MET A 122 12.48 5.98 7.20
C MET A 122 13.22 7.10 7.93
N SER A 123 12.67 8.31 7.97
CA SER A 123 13.28 9.46 8.65
C SER A 123 13.62 9.15 10.12
N PRO A 124 14.85 9.47 10.58
CA PRO A 124 15.28 9.18 11.96
C PRO A 124 14.53 10.02 13.00
N ASP A 125 13.93 11.15 12.61
CA ASP A 125 13.19 12.05 13.50
C ASP A 125 11.78 11.55 13.84
N ARG A 126 11.43 10.32 13.43
CA ARG A 126 10.11 9.74 13.69
C ARG A 126 10.00 9.19 15.11
N GLU A 127 9.01 9.71 15.82
CA GLU A 127 8.59 9.21 17.13
C GLU A 127 7.86 7.86 17.03
N VAL A 128 7.23 7.57 15.88
CA VAL A 128 6.44 6.35 15.68
C VAL A 128 7.36 5.19 15.28
N PRO A 129 7.39 4.07 16.02
CA PRO A 129 8.16 2.89 15.63
C PRO A 129 7.71 2.35 14.27
N VAL A 130 8.68 2.11 13.37
CA VAL A 130 8.45 1.57 12.03
C VAL A 130 9.04 0.17 11.93
N TYR A 131 8.21 -0.80 11.53
CA TYR A 131 8.64 -2.15 11.19
C TYR A 131 8.62 -2.35 9.68
N VAL A 132 9.79 -2.58 9.09
CA VAL A 132 9.94 -2.73 7.64
C VAL A 132 9.73 -4.20 7.26
N VAL A 133 8.89 -4.41 6.25
CA VAL A 133 8.59 -5.73 5.69
C VAL A 133 8.94 -5.69 4.21
N LYS A 134 9.79 -6.60 3.76
CA LYS A 134 10.01 -6.80 2.33
C LYS A 134 8.91 -7.69 1.77
N TYR A 135 8.31 -7.26 0.67
CA TYR A 135 7.27 -8.02 -0.01
C TYR A 135 7.78 -9.40 -0.47
N GLU A 136 9.04 -9.48 -0.90
CA GLU A 136 9.68 -10.70 -1.36
C GLU A 136 9.83 -11.72 -0.21
N ASP A 137 10.05 -11.24 1.02
CA ASP A 137 10.12 -12.10 2.21
C ASP A 137 8.74 -12.65 2.56
N LEU A 138 7.67 -11.87 2.38
CA LEU A 138 6.30 -12.36 2.52
C LEU A 138 5.98 -13.47 1.53
N LEU A 139 6.48 -13.40 0.29
CA LEU A 139 6.28 -14.45 -0.70
C LEU A 139 7.03 -15.74 -0.36
N LYS A 140 8.25 -15.63 0.16
CA LYS A 140 9.11 -16.78 0.46
C LYS A 140 8.79 -17.45 1.79
N ASN A 141 8.49 -16.67 2.83
CA ASN A 141 8.29 -17.18 4.19
C ASN A 141 7.18 -16.41 4.93
N SER A 142 5.98 -16.40 4.33
CA SER A 142 4.81 -15.69 4.83
C SER A 142 4.54 -15.96 6.33
N ARG A 143 4.60 -17.21 6.77
CA ARG A 143 4.30 -17.60 8.16
C ARG A 143 5.25 -16.94 9.16
N SER A 144 6.55 -16.99 8.88
CA SER A 144 7.55 -16.40 9.79
C SER A 144 7.43 -14.88 9.82
N VAL A 145 7.32 -14.25 8.66
CA VAL A 145 7.22 -12.79 8.55
C VAL A 145 5.94 -12.27 9.22
N LEU A 146 4.80 -12.92 8.98
CA LEU A 146 3.53 -12.55 9.61
C LEU A 146 3.58 -12.76 11.13
N LYS A 147 4.24 -13.80 11.62
CA LYS A 147 4.42 -14.02 13.07
C LYS A 147 5.19 -12.85 13.69
N THR A 148 6.34 -12.48 13.13
CA THR A 148 7.16 -11.37 13.66
C THR A 148 6.43 -10.03 13.56
N LEU A 149 5.71 -9.79 12.47
CA LEU A 149 4.87 -8.60 12.30
C LEU A 149 3.78 -8.54 13.39
N LEU A 150 3.09 -9.64 13.66
CA LEU A 150 2.08 -9.69 14.72
C LEU A 150 2.71 -9.47 16.12
N CYS A 151 3.89 -10.02 16.38
CA CYS A 151 4.65 -9.74 17.60
C CYS A 151 4.97 -8.24 17.73
N PHE A 152 5.43 -7.62 16.65
CA PHE A 152 5.64 -6.18 16.61
C PHE A 152 4.34 -5.40 16.90
N LEU A 153 3.20 -5.79 16.32
CA LEU A 153 1.92 -5.11 16.58
C LEU A 153 1.42 -5.29 18.02
N LEU A 154 1.54 -6.50 18.58
CA LEU A 154 0.94 -6.89 19.85
C LEU A 154 1.89 -6.75 21.06
N ASN A 155 3.16 -6.37 20.86
CA ASN A 155 4.19 -6.31 21.92
C ASN A 155 4.43 -7.67 22.62
N CYS A 156 4.51 -8.76 21.85
CA CYS A 156 4.79 -10.10 22.38
C CYS A 156 6.11 -10.70 21.89
#